data_AF-A0A3S3V2Z9-F1
#
_entry.id   AF-A0A3S3V2Z9-F1
#
_cell.length_a   1.000
_cell.length_b   1.000
_cell.length_c   1.000
_cell.angle_alpha   90.00
_cell.angle_beta   90.00
_cell.angle_gamma   90.00
#
_symmetry.space_group_name_H-M   'P 1'
#
loop_
_entity.id
_entity.type
_entity.pdbx_description
1 polymer ?
#
loop_
_entity_poly.entity_id
_entity_poly.type
_entity_poly.pdbx_seq_one_letter_code
_entity_poly.pdbx_strand_id
1 'polypeptide(L)'
;MRAPRLSRRLALEELQLAPDGAGGLTKVWEGLGYLWAEITPGSGRLEPGEGAARGEILARILTRAALPGSPQRPAPGQRFREGGRVWQVLAVAEADGDARYLISHVKEEVPL
;
A
#
# COMPACT_ATOMS: atom_id res chain seq x y z
N MET A 1 -11.94 -14.89 -16.13
CA MET A 1 -11.48 -13.92 -15.11
C MET A 1 -12.53 -12.82 -14.99
N ARG A 2 -12.87 -12.40 -13.77
CA ARG A 2 -13.78 -11.27 -13.55
C ARG A 2 -13.05 -9.96 -13.89
N ALA A 3 -13.72 -9.03 -14.56
CA ALA A 3 -13.14 -7.73 -14.87
C ALA A 3 -12.78 -6.97 -13.57
N PRO A 4 -11.58 -6.38 -13.47
CA PRO A 4 -11.21 -5.53 -12.35
C PRO A 4 -12.19 -4.37 -12.10
N ARG A 5 -12.50 -4.10 -10.83
CA ARG A 5 -13.41 -3.04 -10.37
C ARG A 5 -12.65 -1.98 -9.59
N LEU A 6 -11.88 -1.16 -10.31
CA LEU A 6 -11.11 -0.03 -9.78
C LEU A 6 -12.03 1.10 -9.30
N SER A 7 -12.66 0.90 -8.14
CA SER A 7 -13.76 1.74 -7.61
C SER A 7 -13.37 2.56 -6.39
N ARG A 8 -12.17 2.36 -5.85
CA ARG A 8 -11.64 3.10 -4.70
C ARG A 8 -10.55 4.07 -5.15
N ARG A 9 -10.54 5.29 -4.63
CA ARG A 9 -9.47 6.27 -4.89
C ARG A 9 -8.53 6.29 -3.70
N LEU A 10 -7.31 5.81 -3.88
CA LEU A 10 -6.30 5.69 -2.82
C LEU A 10 -5.21 6.73 -3.04
N ALA A 11 -4.80 7.42 -1.98
CA ALA A 11 -3.57 8.20 -2.01
C ALA A 11 -2.38 7.23 -1.96
N LEU A 12 -1.40 7.41 -2.84
CA LEU A 12 -0.10 6.75 -2.76
C LEU A 12 0.86 7.70 -2.05
N GLU A 13 1.51 7.22 -0.99
CA GLU A 13 2.42 8.01 -0.18
C GLU A 13 3.78 7.32 -0.06
N GLU A 14 4.83 8.12 -0.07
CA GLU A 14 6.22 7.68 0.11
C GLU A 14 6.79 8.18 1.43
N LEU A 15 7.61 7.36 2.06
CA LEU A 15 8.31 7.74 3.27
C LEU A 15 9.51 8.62 2.91
N GLN A 16 9.50 9.85 3.41
CA GLN A 16 10.59 10.82 3.31
C GLN A 16 11.21 11.08 4.68
N LEU A 17 12.50 11.41 4.70
CA LEU A 17 13.20 11.85 5.89
C LEU A 17 13.35 13.37 5.83
N ALA A 18 12.73 14.08 6.77
CA ALA A 18 12.84 15.53 6.89
C ALA A 18 13.68 15.90 8.11
N PRO A 19 14.51 16.96 8.06
CA PRO A 19 15.20 17.48 9.24
C PRO A 19 14.21 17.84 10.35
N ASP A 20 14.53 17.48 11.59
CA ASP A 20 13.69 17.77 12.76
C ASP A 20 13.94 19.16 13.39
N GLY A 21 14.89 19.93 12.85
CA GLY A 21 15.30 21.23 13.37
C GLY A 21 16.21 21.19 14.61
N ALA A 22 16.48 20.00 15.16
CA ALA A 22 17.37 19.76 16.30
C ALA A 22 18.63 18.95 15.93
N GLY A 23 18.83 18.69 14.63
CA GLY A 23 19.97 17.94 14.10
C GLY A 23 19.69 16.46 13.84
N GLY A 24 18.44 16.01 14.02
CA GLY A 24 17.96 14.68 13.66
C GLY A 24 17.07 14.66 12.42
N LEU A 25 16.54 13.48 12.11
CA LEU A 25 15.63 13.23 10.98
C LEU A 25 14.31 12.67 11.50
N THR A 26 13.20 13.22 11.01
CA THR A 26 11.86 12.70 11.25
C THR A 26 11.28 12.05 10.00
N LYS A 27 10.41 11.07 10.20
CA LYS A 27 9.72 10.33 9.15
C LYS A 27 8.44 11.06 8.76
N VAL A 28 8.37 11.52 7.52
CA VAL A 28 7.20 12.19 6.96
C VAL A 28 6.68 11.37 5.79
N TRP A 29 5.36 11.24 5.67
CA TRP A 29 4.75 10.59 4.52
C TRP A 29 4.29 11.65 3.52
N GLU A 30 4.95 11.68 2.38
CA GLU A 30 4.66 12.61 1.28
C GLU A 30 3.72 11.96 0.27
N GLY A 31 2.70 12.69 -0.19
CA GLY A 31 1.74 12.18 -1.19
C GLY A 31 2.31 12.26 -2.61
N LEU A 32 2.46 11.11 -3.27
CA LEU A 32 2.85 11.02 -4.68
C LEU A 32 1.68 11.27 -5.64
N GLY A 33 0.45 10.99 -5.20
CA GLY A 33 -0.75 11.20 -6.00
C GLY A 33 -1.89 10.26 -5.62
N TYR A 34 -2.89 10.15 -6.50
CA TYR A 34 -4.05 9.29 -6.30
C TYR A 34 -4.16 8.23 -7.40
N LEU A 35 -4.46 6.99 -7.00
CA LEU A 35 -4.69 5.86 -7.89
C LEU A 35 -6.10 5.29 -7.68
N TRP A 36 -6.74 4.89 -8.78
CA TRP A 36 -7.96 4.09 -8.72
C TRP A 36 -7.61 2.62 -8.53
N ALA A 37 -8.25 1.98 -7.56
CA ALA A 37 -7.88 0.66 -7.09
C ALA A 37 -9.08 -0.24 -6.78
N GLU A 38 -8.84 -1.54 -6.88
CA GLU A 38 -9.69 -2.57 -6.28
C GLU A 38 -8.97 -3.13 -5.05
N ILE A 39 -9.65 -3.20 -3.91
CA ILE A 39 -9.11 -3.79 -2.68
C ILE A 39 -9.74 -5.16 -2.50
N THR A 40 -8.90 -6.19 -2.42
CA THR A 40 -9.29 -7.56 -2.09
C THR A 40 -8.67 -7.94 -0.74
N PRO A 41 -9.48 -8.10 0.33
CA PRO A 41 -8.97 -8.59 1.61
C PRO A 41 -8.30 -9.95 1.44
N GLY A 42 -7.17 -10.15 2.12
CA GLY A 42 -6.56 -11.46 2.28
C GLY A 42 -7.18 -12.21 3.46
N SER A 43 -6.84 -13.49 3.60
CA SER A 43 -7.11 -14.22 4.83
C SER A 43 -6.24 -13.64 5.94
N GLY A 44 -6.85 -13.05 6.97
CA GLY A 44 -6.13 -12.57 8.15
C GLY A 44 -5.42 -13.75 8.83
N ARG A 45 -4.09 -13.66 9.00
CA ARG A 45 -3.34 -14.63 9.80
C ARG A 45 -3.20 -14.04 11.20
N LEU A 46 -3.87 -14.66 12.17
CA LEU A 46 -3.63 -14.39 13.58
C LEU A 46 -2.35 -15.12 13.97
N GLU A 47 -1.22 -14.43 13.99
CA GLU A 47 0.00 -14.97 14.58
C GLU A 47 -0.12 -14.88 16.12
N PRO A 48 -0.01 -15.99 16.85
CA PRO A 48 0.08 -15.95 18.31
C PRO A 48 1.45 -15.38 18.72
N GLY A 49 1.47 -14.13 19.16
CA GLY A 49 2.63 -13.49 19.82
C GLY A 49 2.41 -13.40 21.33
N GLU A 50 3.49 -13.37 22.11
CA GLU A 50 3.47 -13.10 23.55
C GLU A 50 3.10 -11.62 23.80
N GLY A 51 1.81 -11.33 23.75
CA GLY A 51 1.25 -9.97 23.81
C GLY A 51 -0.01 -9.90 22.94
N ALA A 52 -0.96 -9.02 23.28
CA ALA A 52 -2.28 -8.93 22.63
C ALA A 52 -2.21 -9.23 21.12
N ALA A 53 -2.93 -10.28 20.68
CA ALA A 53 -2.90 -10.76 19.31
C ALA A 53 -3.17 -9.62 18.32
N ARG A 54 -2.10 -9.08 17.73
CA ARG A 54 -2.18 -7.99 16.76
C ARG A 54 -2.47 -8.63 15.41
N GLY A 55 -3.76 -8.81 15.12
CA GLY A 55 -4.20 -9.38 13.85
C GLY A 55 -3.65 -8.56 12.68
N GLU A 56 -2.73 -9.13 11.92
CA GLU A 56 -2.22 -8.51 10.70
C GLU A 56 -3.21 -8.80 9.56
N ILE A 57 -3.93 -7.77 9.11
CA ILE A 57 -4.85 -7.91 7.98
C ILE A 57 -4.05 -7.70 6.70
N LEU A 58 -3.68 -8.80 6.06
CA LEU A 58 -3.11 -8.78 4.71
C LEU A 58 -4.21 -8.49 3.70
N ALA A 59 -3.88 -7.74 2.65
CA ALA A 59 -4.77 -7.49 1.52
C ALA A 59 -3.98 -7.42 0.20
N ARG A 60 -4.71 -7.43 -0.90
CA ARG A 60 -4.19 -7.16 -2.24
C ARG A 60 -4.89 -5.94 -2.80
N ILE A 61 -4.12 -5.01 -3.33
CA ILE A 61 -4.62 -3.80 -3.98
C ILE A 61 -4.23 -3.86 -5.44
N LEU A 62 -5.23 -3.89 -6.32
CA LEU A 62 -5.03 -3.88 -7.75
C LEU A 62 -5.12 -2.45 -8.28
N THR A 63 -4.16 -2.02 -9.09
CA THR A 63 -4.13 -0.71 -9.77
C THR A 63 -3.83 -0.89 -11.25
N ARG A 64 -4.01 0.18 -12.05
CA ARG A 64 -3.52 0.16 -13.44
C ARG A 64 -2.01 0.10 -13.46
N ALA A 65 -1.46 -0.57 -14.47
CA ALA A 65 -0.02 -0.58 -14.66
C ALA A 65 0.53 0.79 -15.02
N ALA A 66 1.76 1.02 -14.56
CA ALA A 66 2.59 2.16 -14.89
C ALA A 66 3.99 1.66 -15.21
N LEU A 67 4.69 2.35 -16.11
CA LEU A 67 6.04 1.99 -16.52
C LEU A 67 7.01 1.99 -15.33
N PRO A 68 8.05 1.15 -15.34
CA PRO A 68 9.15 1.24 -14.36
C PRO A 68 9.68 2.67 -14.24
N GLY A 69 9.88 3.14 -13.00
CA GLY A 69 10.32 4.51 -12.71
C GLY A 69 9.21 5.58 -12.72
N SER A 70 8.00 5.26 -13.14
CA SER A 70 6.86 6.19 -13.02
C SER A 70 6.48 6.38 -11.55
N PRO A 71 6.21 7.63 -11.09
CA PRO A 71 5.71 7.89 -9.73
C PRO A 71 4.32 7.28 -9.48
N GLN A 72 3.61 6.88 -10.54
CA GLN A 72 2.34 6.16 -10.45
C GLN A 72 2.51 4.66 -10.20
N ARG A 73 3.73 4.12 -10.33
CA ARG A 73 4.02 2.71 -10.08
C ARG A 73 4.30 2.52 -8.59
N PRO A 74 3.42 1.85 -7.82
CA PRO A 74 3.67 1.62 -6.41
C PRO A 74 4.96 0.84 -6.19
N ALA A 75 5.63 1.08 -5.08
CA ALA A 75 6.87 0.40 -4.69
C ALA A 75 6.81 -0.11 -3.24
N PRO A 76 7.57 -1.16 -2.89
CA PRO A 76 7.74 -1.59 -1.50
C PRO A 76 8.21 -0.45 -0.59
N GLY A 77 7.68 -0.38 0.63
CA GLY A 77 7.97 0.68 1.59
C GLY A 77 7.09 1.93 1.46
N GLN A 78 6.39 2.10 0.34
CA GLN A 78 5.31 3.09 0.19
C GLN A 78 4.04 2.60 0.92
N ARG A 79 3.02 3.47 0.98
CA ARG A 79 1.71 3.10 1.52
C ARG A 79 0.56 3.66 0.72
N PHE A 80 -0.57 2.95 0.75
CA PHE A 80 -1.84 3.46 0.29
C PHE A 80 -2.65 4.02 1.46
N ARG A 81 -3.42 5.09 1.22
CA ARG A 81 -4.32 5.67 2.21
C ARG A 81 -5.71 5.98 1.66
N GLU A 82 -6.73 5.63 2.43
CA GLU A 82 -8.14 5.97 2.20
C GLU A 82 -8.73 6.52 3.51
N GLY A 83 -8.79 7.85 3.64
CA GLY A 83 -9.21 8.48 4.90
C GLY A 83 -8.27 8.10 6.05
N GLY A 84 -8.81 7.41 7.06
CA GLY A 84 -8.06 6.90 8.21
C GLY A 84 -7.50 5.47 8.05
N ARG A 85 -7.77 4.78 6.93
CA ARG A 85 -7.23 3.44 6.66
C ARG A 85 -5.93 3.56 5.88
N VAL A 86 -4.92 2.83 6.33
CA VAL A 86 -3.57 2.86 5.75
C VAL A 86 -3.12 1.43 5.46
N TRP A 87 -2.50 1.22 4.31
CA TRP A 87 -1.94 -0.06 3.92
C TRP A 87 -0.49 0.09 3.49
N GLN A 88 0.42 -0.57 4.21
CA GLN A 88 1.84 -0.62 3.85
C GLN A 88 2.04 -1.56 2.66
N VAL A 89 2.77 -1.10 1.64
CA VAL A 89 3.12 -1.91 0.47
C VAL A 89 4.34 -2.78 0.79
N LEU A 90 4.14 -4.10 0.72
CA LEU A 90 5.16 -5.10 0.99
C LEU A 90 5.85 -5.54 -0.31
N ALA A 91 5.06 -5.76 -1.36
CA ALA A 91 5.55 -6.19 -2.68
C ALA A 91 4.60 -5.72 -3.78
N VAL A 92 5.12 -5.58 -5.00
CA VAL A 92 4.36 -5.21 -6.19
C VAL A 92 4.74 -6.13 -7.34
N ALA A 93 3.74 -6.67 -8.03
CA ALA A 93 3.91 -7.57 -9.17
C ALA A 93 2.93 -7.23 -10.29
N GLU A 94 3.18 -7.74 -11.50
CA GLU A 94 2.21 -7.70 -12.60
C GLU A 94 1.08 -8.70 -12.33
N ALA A 95 -0.15 -8.28 -12.56
CA ALA A 95 -1.33 -9.10 -12.23
C ALA A 95 -1.76 -10.02 -13.38
N ASP A 96 -1.38 -9.70 -14.62
CA ASP A 96 -1.62 -10.51 -15.81
C ASP A 96 -0.39 -10.50 -16.73
N GLY A 97 -0.30 -11.47 -17.64
CA GLY A 97 0.82 -11.57 -18.59
C GLY A 97 0.84 -10.45 -19.64
N ASP A 98 -0.26 -9.68 -19.75
CA ASP A 98 -0.34 -8.48 -20.59
C ASP A 98 0.14 -7.21 -19.86
N ALA A 99 0.56 -7.33 -18.59
CA ALA A 99 1.03 -6.25 -17.73
C ALA A 99 0.08 -5.03 -17.69
N ARG A 100 -1.23 -5.24 -17.75
CA ARG A 100 -2.23 -4.15 -17.74
C ARG A 100 -2.52 -3.61 -16.35
N TYR A 101 -2.28 -4.44 -15.35
CA TYR A 101 -2.54 -4.14 -13.95
C TYR A 101 -1.37 -4.55 -13.08
N LEU A 102 -1.21 -3.84 -11.97
CA LEU A 102 -0.26 -4.17 -10.92
C LEU A 102 -1.03 -4.62 -9.69
N ILE A 103 -0.51 -5.64 -9.02
CA ILE A 103 -1.00 -6.11 -7.74
C ILE A 103 0.02 -5.76 -6.65
N SER A 104 -0.43 -4.97 -5.69
CA SER A 104 0.32 -4.67 -4.47
C SER A 104 -0.13 -5.61 -3.37
N HIS A 105 0.81 -6.36 -2.80
CA HIS A 105 0.61 -7.09 -1.56
C HIS A 105 0.82 -6.13 -0.40
N VAL A 106 -0.19 -5.98 0.44
CA VAL A 106 -0.19 -4.96 1.47
C VAL A 106 -0.60 -5.51 2.83
N LYS A 107 -0.23 -4.79 3.87
CA LYS A 107 -0.67 -5.00 5.25
C LYS A 107 -1.41 -3.77 5.73
N GLU A 108 -2.62 -3.95 6.25
CA GLU A 108 -3.37 -2.85 6.87
C GLU A 108 -2.75 -2.47 8.22
N GLU A 109 -2.46 -1.17 8.37
CA GLU A 109 -2.04 -0.61 9.65
C GLU A 109 -3.29 -0.37 10.50
N VAL A 110 -3.41 -1.14 11.58
CA VAL A 110 -4.45 -0.88 12.59
C VAL A 110 -3.95 0.26 13.49
N PRO A 111 -4.68 1.39 13.58
CA PRO A 111 -4.38 2.45 14.54
C PRO A 111 -4.36 1.85 15.94
N LEU A 112 -3.33 2.19 16.72
CA LEU A 112 -3.25 1.85 18.15
C LEU A 112 -4.35 2.54 18.94
#